data_AF-A0A6I4NFJ4-F1
#
_entry.id   AF-A0A6I4NFJ4-F1
#
_cell.length_a   1.000
_cell.length_b   1.000
_cell.length_c   1.000
_cell.angle_alpha   90.00
_cell.angle_beta   90.00
_cell.angle_gamma   90.00
#
_symmetry.space_group_name_H-M   'P 1'
#
loop_
_entity.id
_entity.type
_entity.pdbx_description
1 polymer ?
#
loop_
_entity_poly.entity_id
_entity_poly.type
_entity_poly.pdbx_seq_one_letter_code
_entity_poly.pdbx_strand_id
1 'polypeptide(L)'
;MRYGTHSLNPAAPELPDAAFTVARVVLFSLAAVGVFTMFRLMGASDRTEWSDDEPAGAAEQAVAALSGSSRFAGGLLSPEGFRMMHKGTVSVHDRHRYGLGWRDDELEDPGVRMVWHSGATPGYHGIVVLVPERNLAVVVQYNAFAKNEENLLNNTAFGAASILLGGEPQQVDEDGWLTWMLVALGAVTVALAAVVGGLRVVRPRVCSRDGQRRALGHVVVGGVAAVTGCLLAASVACFVLPGQMGVTLREVLLFAPDVGWLVVAVAGLGVLLAVLRIVITVRTALALRRADRPVPERELVAAPTAR
;
A
#
# COMPACT_ATOMS: atom_id res chain seq x y z
N MET A 1 -15.45 49.32 43.62
CA MET A 1 -15.04 48.62 42.39
C MET A 1 -15.20 47.13 42.61
N ARG A 2 -16.27 46.52 42.06
CA ARG A 2 -16.51 45.07 42.09
C ARG A 2 -16.45 44.56 40.65
N TYR A 3 -15.47 43.72 40.35
CA TYR A 3 -15.41 42.99 39.08
C TYR A 3 -16.42 41.84 39.14
N GLY A 4 -17.49 41.94 38.35
CA GLY A 4 -18.47 40.87 38.16
C GLY A 4 -18.05 39.98 37.00
N THR A 5 -17.63 38.75 37.29
CA THR A 5 -17.45 37.66 36.33
C THR A 5 -18.71 36.78 36.31
N HIS A 6 -19.62 37.05 35.39
CA HIS A 6 -20.67 36.12 34.91
C HIS A 6 -20.92 36.51 33.43
N SER A 7 -21.03 35.63 32.45
CA SER A 7 -21.65 34.31 32.43
C SER A 7 -21.02 33.40 31.37
N LEU A 8 -20.70 32.17 31.76
CA LEU A 8 -20.58 31.04 30.83
C LEU A 8 -22.00 30.67 30.38
N ASN A 9 -22.22 30.63 29.07
CA ASN A 9 -23.48 30.21 28.46
C ASN A 9 -23.79 28.74 28.83
N PRO A 10 -24.81 28.45 29.67
CA PRO A 10 -25.08 27.10 30.18
C PRO A 10 -25.87 26.20 29.20
N ALA A 11 -26.22 26.69 28.01
CA ALA A 11 -27.20 26.02 27.15
C ALA A 11 -26.58 25.16 26.01
N ALA A 12 -25.27 24.96 25.98
CA ALA A 12 -24.67 24.02 25.03
C ALA A 12 -24.69 22.61 25.65
N PRO A 13 -25.46 21.64 25.13
CA PRO A 13 -25.35 20.26 25.58
C PRO A 13 -23.91 19.82 25.37
N GLU A 14 -23.22 19.53 26.47
CA GLU A 14 -21.88 18.95 26.44
C GLU A 14 -21.98 17.68 25.59
N LEU A 15 -21.14 17.57 24.56
CA LEU A 15 -20.99 16.29 23.89
C LEU A 15 -20.48 15.34 24.99
N PRO A 16 -21.23 14.28 25.34
CA PRO A 16 -20.85 13.46 26.48
C PRO A 16 -19.46 12.91 26.22
N ASP A 17 -18.56 13.00 27.20
CA ASP A 17 -17.20 12.44 27.13
C ASP A 17 -17.18 10.97 26.70
N ALA A 18 -18.30 10.27 26.91
CA ALA A 18 -18.57 8.94 26.40
C ALA A 18 -18.42 8.83 24.87
N ALA A 19 -18.83 9.83 24.08
CA ALA A 19 -18.73 9.79 22.62
C ALA A 19 -17.26 9.81 22.14
N PHE A 20 -16.41 10.60 22.78
CA PHE A 20 -14.96 10.61 22.51
C PHE A 20 -14.28 9.33 22.98
N THR A 21 -14.73 8.79 24.10
CA THR A 21 -14.22 7.53 24.66
C THR A 21 -14.56 6.35 23.75
N VAL A 22 -15.81 6.25 23.29
CA VAL A 22 -16.26 5.23 22.34
C VAL A 22 -15.48 5.31 21.03
N ALA A 23 -15.28 6.52 20.48
CA ALA A 23 -14.51 6.70 19.25
C ALA A 23 -13.06 6.20 19.40
N ARG A 24 -12.39 6.49 20.52
CA ARG A 24 -11.03 5.97 20.79
C ARG A 24 -11.00 4.46 20.93
N VAL A 25 -11.94 3.88 21.69
CA VAL A 25 -12.03 2.43 21.87
C VAL A 25 -12.23 1.73 20.53
N VAL A 26 -13.10 2.23 19.67
CA VAL A 26 -13.31 1.66 18.32
C VAL A 26 -12.03 1.73 17.49
N LEU A 27 -11.31 2.85 17.54
CA LEU A 27 -10.08 3.04 16.76
C LEU A 27 -8.94 2.12 17.24
N PHE A 28 -8.76 1.98 18.55
CA PHE A 28 -7.79 1.03 19.12
C PHE A 28 -8.17 -0.43 18.85
N SER A 29 -9.45 -0.78 18.91
CA SER A 29 -9.93 -2.13 18.58
C SER A 29 -9.69 -2.48 17.11
N LEU A 30 -9.95 -1.56 16.19
CA LEU A 30 -9.66 -1.77 14.76
C LEU A 30 -8.16 -1.93 14.50
N ALA A 31 -7.31 -1.15 15.16
CA ALA A 31 -5.86 -1.30 15.08
C ALA A 31 -5.39 -2.66 15.61
N ALA A 32 -5.91 -3.09 16.77
CA ALA A 32 -5.59 -4.39 17.36
C ALA A 32 -6.04 -5.57 16.48
N VAL A 33 -7.23 -5.47 15.88
CA VAL A 33 -7.71 -6.46 14.90
C VAL A 33 -6.82 -6.49 13.67
N GLY A 34 -6.41 -5.34 13.13
CA GLY A 34 -5.47 -5.26 12.00
C GLY A 34 -4.16 -5.99 12.29
N VAL A 35 -3.54 -5.70 13.45
CA VAL A 35 -2.30 -6.36 13.89
C VAL A 35 -2.50 -7.87 14.09
N PHE A 36 -3.59 -8.29 14.74
CA PHE A 36 -3.88 -9.70 14.94
C PHE A 36 -4.10 -10.46 13.62
N THR A 37 -4.81 -9.84 12.67
CA THR A 37 -5.08 -10.44 11.35
C THR A 37 -3.80 -10.57 10.53
N MET A 38 -2.90 -9.59 10.63
CA MET A 38 -1.56 -9.65 10.05
C MET A 38 -0.77 -10.85 10.59
N PHE A 39 -0.71 -11.04 11.92
CA PHE A 39 -0.03 -12.20 12.51
C PHE A 39 -0.67 -13.55 12.15
N ARG A 40 -2.00 -13.60 12.01
CA ARG A 40 -2.70 -14.82 11.57
C ARG A 40 -2.42 -15.19 10.12
N LEU A 41 -2.29 -14.21 9.23
CA LEU A 41 -1.94 -14.46 7.83
C LEU A 41 -0.51 -14.97 7.69
N MET A 42 0.43 -14.48 8.51
CA MET A 42 1.80 -14.99 8.55
C MET A 42 1.89 -16.45 9.02
N GLY A 43 0.98 -16.91 9.88
CA GLY A 43 0.96 -18.30 10.35
C GLY A 43 0.26 -19.31 9.42
N ALA A 44 -0.37 -18.86 8.32
CA ALA A 44 -1.15 -19.73 7.43
C ALA A 44 -0.35 -20.27 6.23
N SER A 45 0.83 -19.72 5.91
CA SER A 45 1.65 -20.16 4.77
C SER A 45 2.47 -21.43 5.03
N ASP A 46 2.56 -21.88 6.28
CA ASP A 46 3.56 -22.87 6.71
C ASP A 46 3.06 -24.34 6.66
N ARG A 47 1.99 -24.65 5.90
CA ARG A 47 1.33 -25.97 5.96
C ARG A 47 1.26 -26.75 4.65
N THR A 48 2.12 -26.45 3.70
CA THR A 48 2.31 -27.32 2.53
C THR A 48 3.73 -27.86 2.57
N GLU A 49 3.83 -29.08 3.08
CA GLU A 49 5.07 -29.84 3.11
C GLU A 49 5.43 -30.21 1.67
N TRP A 50 6.59 -29.78 1.21
CA TRP A 50 7.09 -29.98 -0.15
C TRP A 50 7.48 -31.46 -0.34
N SER A 51 7.12 -32.09 -1.46
CA SER A 51 7.59 -33.45 -1.79
C SER A 51 8.97 -33.42 -2.44
N ASP A 52 9.93 -34.18 -1.93
CA ASP A 52 11.32 -34.26 -2.43
C ASP A 52 11.43 -34.62 -3.93
N ASP A 53 10.37 -35.14 -4.55
CA ASP A 53 10.34 -35.50 -5.98
C ASP A 53 10.23 -34.28 -6.92
N GLU A 54 9.66 -33.16 -6.45
CA GLU A 54 9.44 -31.97 -7.29
C GLU A 54 10.73 -31.22 -7.68
N PRO A 55 11.70 -30.98 -6.76
CA PRO A 55 12.98 -30.35 -7.11
C PRO A 55 13.80 -31.20 -8.08
N ALA A 56 13.78 -32.53 -7.91
CA ALA A 56 14.48 -33.46 -8.79
C ALA A 56 13.91 -33.41 -10.21
N GLY A 57 12.58 -33.43 -10.36
CA GLY A 57 11.93 -33.31 -11.67
C GLY A 57 12.20 -31.97 -12.39
N ALA A 58 12.33 -30.87 -11.64
CA ALA A 58 12.70 -29.57 -12.18
C ALA A 58 14.15 -29.54 -12.68
N ALA A 59 15.08 -30.10 -11.91
CA ALA A 59 16.48 -30.23 -12.29
C ALA A 59 16.65 -31.11 -13.54
N GLU A 60 15.97 -32.26 -13.61
CA GLU A 60 15.98 -33.13 -14.79
C GLU A 60 15.47 -32.40 -16.04
N GLN A 61 14.39 -31.61 -15.92
CA GLN A 61 13.85 -30.87 -17.04
C GLN A 61 14.78 -29.71 -17.49
N ALA A 62 15.48 -29.07 -16.54
CA ALA A 62 16.49 -28.06 -16.85
C ALA A 62 17.69 -28.67 -17.61
N VAL A 63 18.17 -29.85 -17.19
CA VAL A 63 19.23 -30.59 -17.90
C VAL A 63 18.77 -31.03 -19.28
N ALA A 64 17.52 -31.44 -19.43
CA ALA A 64 16.95 -31.77 -20.73
C ALA A 64 16.95 -30.54 -21.66
N ALA A 65 16.55 -29.37 -21.16
CA ALA A 65 16.57 -28.11 -21.91
C ALA A 65 17.99 -27.69 -22.36
N LEU A 66 19.04 -27.97 -21.57
CA LEU A 66 20.44 -27.74 -21.97
C LEU A 66 20.85 -28.58 -23.18
N SER A 67 20.45 -29.86 -23.17
CA SER A 67 20.79 -30.82 -24.22
C SER A 67 19.87 -30.75 -25.45
N GLY A 68 18.86 -29.87 -25.43
CA GLY A 68 17.82 -29.82 -26.44
C GLY A 68 16.94 -31.08 -26.47
N SER A 69 16.89 -31.81 -25.36
CA SER A 69 16.08 -33.01 -25.17
C SER A 69 14.93 -32.72 -24.20
N SER A 70 13.98 -33.64 -24.06
CA SER A 70 12.93 -33.55 -23.04
C SER A 70 12.63 -34.91 -22.45
N ARG A 71 12.25 -34.96 -21.16
CA ARG A 71 11.73 -36.16 -20.49
C ARG A 71 10.43 -36.72 -21.09
N PHE A 72 9.75 -35.94 -21.93
CA PHE A 72 8.60 -36.41 -22.70
C PHE A 72 9.09 -37.14 -23.95
N ALA A 73 8.63 -38.39 -24.14
CA ALA A 73 8.99 -39.23 -25.28
C ALA A 73 8.72 -38.48 -26.61
N GLY A 74 9.79 -38.15 -27.33
CA GLY A 74 9.74 -37.44 -28.62
C GLY A 74 10.41 -36.06 -28.63
N GLY A 75 10.81 -35.50 -27.48
CA GLY A 75 11.37 -34.15 -27.41
C GLY A 75 10.26 -33.09 -27.60
N LEU A 76 9.99 -32.29 -26.57
CA LEU A 76 8.98 -31.22 -26.65
C LEU A 76 9.30 -30.22 -27.79
N LEU A 77 10.59 -29.96 -27.99
CA LEU A 77 11.12 -29.11 -29.06
C LEU A 77 12.41 -29.73 -29.62
N SER A 78 12.74 -29.37 -30.86
CA SER A 78 14.06 -29.64 -31.42
C SER A 78 15.13 -28.78 -30.73
N PRO A 79 16.42 -29.15 -30.81
CA PRO A 79 17.51 -28.30 -30.32
C PRO A 79 17.52 -26.89 -30.94
N GLU A 80 17.09 -26.77 -32.20
CA GLU A 80 16.91 -25.46 -32.84
C GLU A 80 15.76 -24.67 -32.23
N GLY A 81 14.65 -25.34 -31.90
CA GLY A 81 13.54 -24.75 -31.14
C GLY A 81 13.99 -24.17 -29.80
N PHE A 82 14.78 -24.91 -29.02
CA PHE A 82 15.34 -24.42 -27.75
C PHE A 82 16.26 -23.22 -27.95
N ARG A 83 17.16 -23.26 -28.95
CA ARG A 83 18.01 -22.10 -29.28
C ARG A 83 17.20 -20.86 -29.65
N MET A 84 16.10 -21.02 -30.39
CA MET A 84 15.20 -19.90 -30.70
C MET A 84 14.49 -19.38 -29.44
N MET A 85 14.05 -20.26 -28.54
CA MET A 85 13.42 -19.82 -27.28
C MET A 85 14.37 -19.00 -26.40
N HIS A 86 15.63 -19.44 -26.32
CA HIS A 86 16.66 -18.82 -25.47
C HIS A 86 17.28 -17.57 -26.08
N LYS A 87 17.04 -17.28 -27.37
CA LYS A 87 17.62 -16.13 -28.04
C LYS A 87 16.85 -14.86 -27.67
N GLY A 88 17.51 -13.95 -26.96
CA GLY A 88 16.92 -12.66 -26.59
C GLY A 88 16.65 -11.78 -27.81
N THR A 89 15.39 -11.39 -28.01
CA THR A 89 14.95 -10.56 -29.14
C THR A 89 14.56 -9.15 -28.74
N VAL A 90 14.13 -8.94 -27.50
CA VAL A 90 13.69 -7.64 -26.97
C VAL A 90 14.59 -7.24 -25.80
N SER A 91 15.15 -6.04 -25.81
CA SER A 91 15.89 -5.53 -24.64
C SER A 91 14.92 -5.24 -23.50
N VAL A 92 15.19 -5.79 -22.31
CA VAL A 92 14.42 -5.54 -21.09
C VAL A 92 15.37 -4.90 -20.08
N HIS A 93 15.19 -3.59 -19.87
CA HIS A 93 16.17 -2.74 -19.20
C HIS A 93 17.55 -2.78 -19.89
N ASP A 94 18.53 -2.06 -19.37
CA ASP A 94 19.87 -1.96 -19.97
C ASP A 94 20.73 -3.22 -19.74
N ARG A 95 20.19 -4.26 -19.09
CA ARG A 95 20.98 -5.40 -18.58
C ARG A 95 20.79 -6.71 -19.33
N HIS A 96 19.61 -7.03 -19.85
CA HIS A 96 19.38 -8.32 -20.51
C HIS A 96 18.38 -8.26 -21.66
N ARG A 97 18.31 -9.34 -22.44
CA ARG A 97 17.34 -9.50 -23.53
C ARG A 97 16.34 -10.58 -23.18
N TYR A 98 15.11 -10.46 -23.68
CA TYR A 98 14.04 -11.42 -23.46
C TYR A 98 13.76 -12.20 -24.74
N GLY A 99 13.78 -13.53 -24.62
CA GLY A 99 13.42 -14.49 -25.67
C GLY A 99 11.98 -14.97 -25.53
N LEU A 100 11.69 -16.21 -25.91
CA LEU A 100 10.36 -16.81 -25.75
C LEU A 100 10.24 -17.44 -24.35
N GLY A 101 9.91 -16.61 -23.36
CA GLY A 101 9.74 -17.06 -21.97
C GLY A 101 11.07 -17.32 -21.25
N TRP A 102 12.16 -16.71 -21.71
CA TRP A 102 13.49 -16.80 -21.10
C TRP A 102 14.18 -15.44 -21.15
N ARG A 103 15.03 -15.18 -20.18
CA ARG A 103 15.97 -14.05 -20.16
C ARG A 103 17.32 -14.55 -20.64
N ASP A 104 17.90 -13.84 -21.61
CA ASP A 104 19.20 -14.08 -22.24
C ASP A 104 20.15 -13.00 -21.74
N ASP A 105 21.14 -13.41 -20.96
CA ASP A 105 21.92 -12.56 -20.07
C ASP A 105 23.36 -13.08 -19.95
N GLU A 106 24.19 -12.41 -19.17
CA GLU A 106 25.58 -12.78 -18.92
C GLU A 106 25.87 -12.75 -17.41
N LEU A 107 26.53 -13.79 -16.90
CA LEU A 107 27.10 -13.76 -15.56
C LEU A 107 28.31 -12.82 -15.56
N GLU A 108 28.33 -11.79 -14.71
CA GLU A 108 29.41 -10.79 -14.67
C GLU A 108 30.81 -11.43 -14.46
N ASP A 109 30.90 -12.44 -13.59
CA ASP A 109 32.10 -13.25 -13.37
C ASP A 109 31.68 -14.73 -13.40
N PRO A 110 32.09 -15.54 -14.40
CA PRO A 110 33.25 -15.35 -15.29
C PRO A 110 32.99 -14.77 -16.69
N GLY A 111 31.94 -13.98 -16.91
CA GLY A 111 31.63 -13.41 -18.24
C GLY A 111 31.10 -14.47 -19.20
N VAL A 112 30.18 -15.33 -18.74
CA VAL A 112 29.59 -16.39 -19.56
C VAL A 112 28.09 -16.16 -19.74
N ARG A 113 27.63 -16.49 -20.94
CA ARG A 113 26.21 -16.43 -21.28
C ARG A 113 25.40 -17.31 -20.34
N MET A 114 24.31 -16.76 -19.82
CA MET A 114 23.30 -17.51 -19.09
C MET A 114 21.92 -17.26 -19.69
N VAL A 115 21.07 -18.27 -19.55
CA VAL A 115 19.66 -18.19 -19.90
C VAL A 115 18.85 -18.56 -18.67
N TRP A 116 17.94 -17.69 -18.25
CA TRP A 116 17.29 -17.88 -16.97
C TRP A 116 15.82 -17.45 -17.00
N HIS A 117 15.06 -17.98 -16.06
CA HIS A 117 13.70 -17.51 -15.80
C HIS A 117 13.40 -17.68 -14.32
N SER A 118 12.77 -16.67 -13.74
CA SER A 118 12.28 -16.68 -12.37
C SER A 118 10.76 -16.64 -12.35
N GLY A 119 10.16 -17.18 -11.30
CA GLY A 119 8.73 -17.17 -11.08
C GLY A 119 8.44 -16.94 -9.61
N ALA A 120 7.41 -16.16 -9.34
CA ALA A 120 6.94 -15.89 -7.99
C ALA A 120 5.44 -16.09 -7.90
N THR A 121 5.02 -16.73 -6.80
CA THR A 121 3.64 -16.74 -6.33
C THR A 121 3.64 -16.34 -4.85
N PRO A 122 2.49 -15.99 -4.26
CA PRO A 122 2.46 -15.66 -2.83
C PRO A 122 3.04 -16.78 -1.98
N GLY A 123 4.14 -16.49 -1.29
CA GLY A 123 4.84 -17.45 -0.44
C GLY A 123 5.86 -18.35 -1.15
N TYR A 124 6.04 -18.26 -2.48
CA TYR A 124 7.00 -19.10 -3.18
C TYR A 124 7.76 -18.35 -4.26
N HIS A 125 9.02 -18.72 -4.42
CA HIS A 125 9.87 -18.22 -5.49
C HIS A 125 10.66 -19.37 -6.09
N GLY A 126 10.85 -19.34 -7.41
CA GLY A 126 11.67 -20.31 -8.11
C GLY A 126 12.48 -19.64 -9.19
N ILE A 127 13.69 -20.11 -9.41
CA ILE A 127 14.54 -19.66 -10.50
C ILE A 127 15.27 -20.85 -11.11
N VAL A 128 15.32 -20.85 -12.44
CA VAL A 128 16.12 -21.77 -13.25
C VAL A 128 17.16 -20.94 -14.00
N VAL A 129 18.42 -21.33 -13.89
CA VAL A 129 19.56 -20.75 -14.59
C VAL A 129 20.21 -21.85 -15.41
N LEU A 130 20.41 -21.58 -16.70
CA LEU A 130 21.07 -22.46 -17.65
C LEU A 130 22.33 -21.76 -18.14
N VAL A 131 23.45 -22.47 -18.18
CA VAL A 131 24.71 -22.04 -18.79
C VAL A 131 25.04 -23.05 -19.89
N PRO A 132 24.45 -22.89 -21.09
CA PRO A 132 24.50 -23.89 -22.17
C PRO A 132 25.91 -24.28 -22.57
N GLU A 133 26.81 -23.31 -22.66
CA GLU A 133 28.21 -23.48 -23.11
C GLU A 133 29.04 -24.30 -22.11
N ARG A 134 28.53 -24.50 -20.89
CA ARG A 134 29.19 -25.23 -19.80
C ARG A 134 28.42 -26.47 -19.36
N ASN A 135 27.31 -26.81 -20.02
CA ASN A 135 26.41 -27.90 -19.64
C ASN A 135 26.01 -27.85 -18.15
N LEU A 136 25.79 -26.64 -17.64
CA LEU A 136 25.44 -26.40 -16.23
C LEU A 136 24.01 -25.87 -16.13
N ALA A 137 23.23 -26.45 -15.21
CA ALA A 137 21.93 -25.93 -14.80
C ALA A 137 21.90 -25.77 -13.28
N VAL A 138 21.29 -24.68 -12.81
CA VAL A 138 21.04 -24.41 -11.40
C VAL A 138 19.55 -24.15 -11.25
N VAL A 139 18.91 -24.85 -10.32
CA VAL A 139 17.50 -24.66 -9.98
C VAL A 139 17.41 -24.40 -8.49
N VAL A 140 16.80 -23.28 -8.11
CA VAL A 140 16.60 -22.92 -6.71
C VAL A 140 15.13 -22.61 -6.50
N GLN A 141 14.57 -23.15 -5.42
CA GLN A 141 13.20 -22.90 -5.00
C GLN A 141 13.17 -22.49 -3.54
N TYR A 142 12.26 -21.58 -3.23
CA TYR A 142 12.04 -21.01 -1.92
C TYR A 142 10.58 -21.16 -1.55
N ASN A 143 10.33 -21.49 -0.28
CA ASN A 143 9.02 -21.43 0.37
C ASN A 143 8.77 -20.07 1.06
N ALA A 144 9.44 -19.03 0.57
CA ALA A 144 9.22 -17.66 0.97
C ALA A 144 9.42 -16.74 -0.23
N PHE A 145 8.60 -15.69 -0.33
CA PHE A 145 8.77 -14.65 -1.33
C PHE A 145 8.29 -13.30 -0.79
N ALA A 146 9.15 -12.29 -0.91
CA ALA A 146 8.81 -10.89 -0.74
C ALA A 146 9.32 -10.11 -1.96
N LYS A 147 8.52 -9.16 -2.45
CA LYS A 147 8.81 -8.46 -3.71
C LYS A 147 10.12 -7.66 -3.68
N ASN A 148 10.48 -7.08 -2.52
CA ASN A 148 11.74 -6.35 -2.30
C ASN A 148 12.98 -7.25 -2.31
N GLU A 149 12.80 -8.55 -2.08
CA GLU A 149 13.88 -9.55 -2.01
C GLU A 149 14.07 -10.31 -3.33
N GLU A 150 13.24 -10.07 -4.36
CA GLU A 150 13.30 -10.83 -5.62
C GLU A 150 14.71 -10.84 -6.23
N ASN A 151 15.41 -9.68 -6.19
CA ASN A 151 16.78 -9.58 -6.68
C ASN A 151 17.75 -10.44 -5.85
N LEU A 152 17.62 -10.45 -4.52
CA LEU A 152 18.41 -11.31 -3.65
C LEU A 152 18.15 -12.80 -3.93
N LEU A 153 16.88 -13.18 -4.05
CA LEU A 153 16.48 -14.57 -4.26
C LEU A 153 16.95 -15.10 -5.62
N ASN A 154 16.91 -14.27 -6.66
CA ASN A 154 17.49 -14.60 -7.97
C ASN A 154 19.02 -14.73 -7.86
N ASN A 155 19.65 -13.81 -7.14
CA ASN A 155 21.11 -13.75 -7.01
C ASN A 155 21.71 -14.96 -6.31
N THR A 156 20.97 -15.66 -5.44
CA THR A 156 21.45 -16.95 -4.90
C THR A 156 21.71 -17.98 -6.01
N ALA A 157 20.87 -18.06 -7.03
CA ALA A 157 21.07 -18.99 -8.14
C ALA A 157 22.19 -18.54 -9.07
N PHE A 158 22.30 -17.23 -9.34
CA PHE A 158 23.41 -16.66 -10.10
C PHE A 158 24.75 -16.84 -9.38
N GLY A 159 24.79 -16.61 -8.07
CA GLY A 159 25.96 -16.81 -7.24
C GLY A 159 26.38 -18.28 -7.18
N ALA A 160 25.42 -19.21 -7.04
CA ALA A 160 25.70 -20.65 -7.12
C ALA A 160 26.28 -21.03 -8.49
N ALA A 161 25.71 -20.51 -9.59
CA ALA A 161 26.25 -20.74 -10.94
C ALA A 161 27.67 -20.18 -11.08
N SER A 162 27.93 -18.98 -10.55
CA SER A 162 29.25 -18.32 -10.58
C SER A 162 30.30 -19.16 -9.84
N ILE A 163 29.98 -19.62 -8.62
CA ILE A 163 30.85 -20.48 -7.81
C ILE A 163 31.16 -21.80 -8.53
N LEU A 164 30.15 -22.45 -9.13
CA LEU A 164 30.33 -23.71 -9.87
C LEU A 164 31.20 -23.53 -11.13
N LEU A 165 31.30 -22.32 -11.64
CA LEU A 165 32.15 -21.96 -12.78
C LEU A 165 33.52 -21.40 -12.36
N GLY A 166 33.80 -21.29 -11.06
CA GLY A 166 35.05 -20.80 -10.49
C GLY A 166 35.16 -19.27 -10.41
N GLY A 167 34.05 -18.54 -10.56
CA GLY A 167 33.97 -17.09 -10.32
C GLY A 167 33.45 -16.75 -8.92
N GLU A 168 33.39 -15.46 -8.61
CA GLU A 168 32.85 -14.95 -7.35
C GLU A 168 31.37 -14.55 -7.46
N PRO A 169 30.53 -14.84 -6.46
CA PRO A 169 29.13 -14.44 -6.47
C PRO A 169 29.01 -12.91 -6.33
N GLN A 170 28.20 -12.31 -7.19
CA GLN A 170 27.89 -10.87 -7.11
C GLN A 170 27.15 -10.58 -5.80
N GLN A 171 27.52 -9.48 -5.13
CA GLN A 171 26.73 -8.93 -4.03
C GLN A 171 25.65 -8.04 -4.62
N VAL A 172 24.39 -8.30 -4.27
CA VAL A 172 23.24 -7.52 -4.72
C VAL A 172 22.54 -6.99 -3.48
N ASP A 173 22.21 -5.69 -3.48
CA ASP A 173 21.47 -5.06 -2.39
C ASP A 173 19.97 -5.30 -2.54
N GLU A 174 19.25 -5.28 -1.41
CA GLU A 174 17.79 -5.23 -1.40
C GLU A 174 17.28 -3.98 -2.13
N ASP A 175 16.16 -4.13 -2.83
CA ASP A 175 15.50 -2.98 -3.42
C ASP A 175 14.74 -2.21 -2.33
N GLY A 176 15.37 -1.13 -1.85
CA GLY A 176 14.84 -0.29 -0.79
C GLY A 176 13.59 0.51 -1.17
N TRP A 177 13.13 0.50 -2.44
CA TRP A 177 11.99 1.30 -2.86
C TRP A 177 10.72 0.92 -2.08
N LEU A 178 10.48 -0.38 -1.84
CA LEU A 178 9.31 -0.88 -1.12
C LEU A 178 9.34 -0.39 0.33
N THR A 179 10.52 -0.45 0.96
CA THR A 179 10.77 0.06 2.31
C THR A 179 10.43 1.56 2.41
N TRP A 180 10.87 2.36 1.44
CA TRP A 180 10.53 3.79 1.41
C TRP A 180 9.03 4.04 1.21
N MET A 181 8.37 3.22 0.39
CA MET A 181 6.91 3.30 0.23
C MET A 181 6.18 2.95 1.52
N LEU A 182 6.61 1.92 2.25
CA LEU A 182 6.06 1.56 3.57
C LEU A 182 6.22 2.72 4.57
N VAL A 183 7.40 3.34 4.63
CA VAL A 183 7.65 4.50 5.49
C VAL A 183 6.73 5.67 5.11
N ALA A 184 6.62 5.98 3.83
CA ALA A 184 5.79 7.09 3.35
C ALA A 184 4.30 6.84 3.64
N LEU A 185 3.78 5.67 3.29
CA LEU A 185 2.38 5.30 3.56
C LEU A 185 2.09 5.19 5.05
N GLY A 186 3.01 4.67 5.84
CA GLY A 186 2.93 4.61 7.29
C GLY A 186 2.84 6.01 7.90
N ALA A 187 3.71 6.94 7.48
CA ALA A 187 3.69 8.33 7.92
C ALA A 187 2.37 9.03 7.55
N VAL A 188 1.86 8.83 6.33
CA VAL A 188 0.56 9.36 5.89
C VAL A 188 -0.58 8.79 6.74
N THR A 189 -0.57 7.48 6.99
CA THR A 189 -1.58 6.80 7.83
C THR A 189 -1.61 7.39 9.23
N VAL A 190 -0.45 7.53 9.88
CA VAL A 190 -0.32 8.14 11.21
C VAL A 190 -0.78 9.60 11.21
N ALA A 191 -0.41 10.38 10.20
CA ALA A 191 -0.85 11.76 10.06
C ALA A 191 -2.37 11.87 9.93
N LEU A 192 -3.00 11.05 9.09
CA LEU A 192 -4.46 11.02 8.94
C LEU A 192 -5.15 10.59 10.24
N ALA A 193 -4.64 9.57 10.92
CA ALA A 193 -5.16 9.11 12.21
C ALA A 193 -5.05 10.21 13.29
N ALA A 194 -3.92 10.93 13.34
CA ALA A 194 -3.72 12.05 14.25
C ALA A 194 -4.68 13.20 13.95
N VAL A 195 -4.96 13.50 12.67
CA VAL A 195 -5.97 14.48 12.29
C VAL A 195 -7.35 14.03 12.78
N VAL A 196 -7.75 12.77 12.53
CA VAL A 196 -9.03 12.22 13.03
C VAL A 196 -9.17 12.40 14.54
N GLY A 197 -8.15 11.99 15.31
CA GLY A 197 -8.14 12.08 16.76
C GLY A 197 -8.02 13.51 17.31
N GLY A 198 -7.43 14.41 16.53
CA GLY A 198 -7.15 15.80 16.86
C GLY A 198 -8.20 16.80 16.41
N LEU A 199 -9.31 16.36 15.78
CA LEU A 199 -10.45 17.20 15.41
C LEU A 199 -11.16 17.77 16.65
N ARG A 200 -10.51 18.67 17.38
CA ARG A 200 -11.15 19.58 18.31
C ARG A 200 -11.87 20.63 17.49
N VAL A 201 -13.19 20.69 17.66
CA VAL A 201 -14.03 21.72 17.02
C VAL A 201 -13.63 23.07 17.60
N VAL A 202 -12.73 23.77 16.92
CA VAL A 202 -12.44 25.18 17.20
C VAL A 202 -13.72 25.94 16.88
N ARG A 203 -14.43 26.39 17.91
CA ARG A 203 -15.62 27.23 17.75
C ARG A 203 -15.17 28.64 17.38
N PRO A 204 -15.46 29.14 16.17
CA PRO A 204 -15.17 30.53 15.85
C PRO A 204 -16.02 31.44 16.75
N ARG A 205 -15.37 32.30 17.53
CA ARG A 205 -16.05 33.41 18.22
C ARG A 205 -16.26 34.51 17.19
N VAL A 206 -17.52 34.78 16.83
CA VAL A 206 -17.86 35.85 15.88
C VAL A 206 -18.75 36.86 16.60
N CYS A 207 -18.36 38.14 16.54
CA CYS A 207 -19.02 39.24 17.25
C CYS A 207 -19.90 40.14 16.34
N SER A 208 -19.92 39.93 15.00
CA SER A 208 -20.72 40.76 14.08
C SER A 208 -21.43 39.98 12.98
N ARG A 209 -22.55 40.53 12.48
CA ARG A 209 -23.40 39.94 11.43
C ARG A 209 -22.69 39.78 10.09
N ASP A 210 -21.94 40.79 9.65
CA ASP A 210 -21.12 40.71 8.43
C ASP A 210 -19.97 39.71 8.60
N GLY A 211 -19.40 39.63 9.81
CA GLY A 211 -18.42 38.61 10.17
C GLY A 211 -19.00 37.20 10.09
N GLN A 212 -20.29 37.03 10.38
CA GLN A 212 -20.98 35.75 10.37
C GLN A 212 -21.21 35.20 8.96
N ARG A 213 -21.58 36.07 8.00
CA ARG A 213 -21.72 35.70 6.59
C ARG A 213 -20.37 35.33 5.96
N ARG A 214 -19.31 36.10 6.24
CA ARG A 214 -17.95 35.77 5.79
C ARG A 214 -17.43 34.48 6.43
N ALA A 215 -17.65 34.28 7.72
CA ALA A 215 -17.29 33.06 8.43
C ALA A 215 -17.99 31.83 7.84
N LEU A 216 -19.28 31.95 7.47
CA LEU A 216 -19.99 30.87 6.79
C LEU A 216 -19.35 30.51 5.44
N GLY A 217 -18.99 31.53 4.64
CA GLY A 217 -18.28 31.31 3.38
C GLY A 217 -16.97 30.56 3.57
N HIS A 218 -16.13 30.99 4.52
CA HIS A 218 -14.86 30.32 4.83
C HIS A 218 -15.05 28.89 5.34
N VAL A 219 -16.06 28.63 6.18
CA VAL A 219 -16.37 27.28 6.69
C VAL A 219 -16.78 26.33 5.56
N VAL A 220 -17.62 26.80 4.63
CA VAL A 220 -18.06 25.98 3.49
C VAL A 220 -16.90 25.72 2.53
N VAL A 221 -16.17 26.76 2.13
CA VAL A 221 -15.01 26.64 1.22
C VAL A 221 -13.94 25.73 1.81
N GLY A 222 -13.56 25.95 3.08
CA GLY A 222 -12.59 25.11 3.79
C GLY A 222 -13.07 23.68 3.99
N GLY A 223 -14.37 23.48 4.23
CA GLY A 223 -15.00 22.17 4.32
C GLY A 223 -14.92 21.40 3.00
N VAL A 224 -15.34 22.02 1.90
CA VAL A 224 -15.29 21.44 0.55
C VAL A 224 -13.84 21.11 0.18
N ALA A 225 -12.91 22.05 0.36
CA ALA A 225 -11.49 21.83 0.06
C ALA A 225 -10.92 20.64 0.86
N ALA A 226 -11.24 20.53 2.15
CA ALA A 226 -10.80 19.42 2.98
C ALA A 226 -11.37 18.07 2.52
N VAL A 227 -12.66 18.02 2.18
CA VAL A 227 -13.33 16.81 1.67
C VAL A 227 -12.70 16.38 0.34
N THR A 228 -12.54 17.31 -0.59
CA THR A 228 -11.90 17.06 -1.89
C THR A 228 -10.48 16.54 -1.69
N GLY A 229 -9.68 17.16 -0.82
CA GLY A 229 -8.33 16.69 -0.52
C GLY A 229 -8.29 15.28 0.05
N CYS A 230 -9.20 14.94 0.96
CA CYS A 230 -9.27 13.60 1.56
C CYS A 230 -9.68 12.52 0.53
N LEU A 231 -10.68 12.82 -0.31
CA LEU A 231 -11.11 11.90 -1.36
C LEU A 231 -10.05 11.76 -2.46
N LEU A 232 -9.34 12.84 -2.79
CA LEU A 232 -8.22 12.79 -3.74
C LEU A 232 -7.10 11.91 -3.21
N ALA A 233 -6.71 12.06 -1.94
CA ALA A 233 -5.70 11.20 -1.32
C ALA A 233 -6.09 9.72 -1.36
N ALA A 234 -7.35 9.40 -1.04
CA ALA A 234 -7.87 8.04 -1.12
C ALA A 234 -7.86 7.49 -2.56
N SER A 235 -8.26 8.30 -3.54
CA SER A 235 -8.24 7.90 -4.96
C SER A 235 -6.82 7.70 -5.49
N VAL A 236 -5.89 8.58 -5.12
CA VAL A 236 -4.47 8.46 -5.48
C VAL A 236 -3.89 7.16 -4.89
N ALA A 237 -4.18 6.89 -3.63
CA ALA A 237 -3.72 5.68 -2.96
C ALA A 237 -4.25 4.40 -3.64
N CYS A 238 -5.55 4.32 -3.93
CA CYS A 238 -6.17 3.10 -4.46
C CYS A 238 -5.97 2.86 -5.95
N PHE A 239 -5.82 3.92 -6.75
CA PHE A 239 -5.85 3.79 -8.22
C PHE A 239 -4.57 4.28 -8.89
N VAL A 240 -4.06 5.44 -8.48
CA VAL A 240 -2.90 6.04 -9.15
C VAL A 240 -1.63 5.30 -8.79
N LEU A 241 -1.40 5.01 -7.50
CA LEU A 241 -0.21 4.30 -7.06
C LEU A 241 -0.09 2.89 -7.69
N PRO A 242 -1.10 2.00 -7.59
CA PRO A 242 -1.01 0.70 -8.27
C PRO A 242 -0.90 0.84 -9.79
N GLY A 243 -1.66 1.78 -10.38
CA GLY A 243 -1.67 2.00 -11.82
C GLY A 243 -0.31 2.43 -12.39
N GLN A 244 0.49 3.20 -11.63
CA GLN A 244 1.85 3.56 -12.01
C GLN A 244 2.81 2.36 -12.09
N MET A 245 2.49 1.28 -11.37
CA MET A 245 3.24 0.04 -11.39
C MET A 245 2.67 -0.97 -12.39
N GLY A 246 1.63 -0.60 -13.14
CA GLY A 246 0.95 -1.49 -14.07
C GLY A 246 0.16 -2.62 -13.40
N VAL A 247 -0.14 -2.49 -12.10
CA VAL A 247 -0.85 -3.51 -11.31
C VAL A 247 -2.11 -2.94 -10.68
N THR A 248 -3.00 -3.83 -10.28
CA THR A 248 -4.22 -3.54 -9.53
C THR A 248 -3.97 -3.59 -8.03
N LEU A 249 -4.81 -2.92 -7.24
CA LEU A 249 -4.77 -3.02 -5.77
C LEU A 249 -4.88 -4.47 -5.28
N ARG A 250 -5.60 -5.33 -6.01
CA ARG A 250 -5.73 -6.75 -5.69
C ARG A 250 -4.39 -7.48 -5.84
N GLU A 251 -3.62 -7.18 -6.87
CA GLU A 251 -2.27 -7.74 -7.05
C GLU A 251 -1.31 -7.19 -6.00
N VAL A 252 -1.40 -5.91 -5.64
CA VAL A 252 -0.61 -5.34 -4.53
C VAL A 252 -0.92 -6.07 -3.22
N LEU A 253 -2.20 -6.26 -2.87
CA LEU A 253 -2.61 -7.01 -1.68
C LEU A 253 -2.15 -8.48 -1.70
N LEU A 254 -1.94 -9.04 -2.88
CA LEU A 254 -1.53 -10.43 -3.06
C LEU A 254 -0.01 -10.62 -2.92
N PHE A 255 0.78 -9.71 -3.51
CA PHE A 255 2.24 -9.81 -3.59
C PHE A 255 3.00 -8.94 -2.58
N ALA A 256 2.36 -7.89 -2.04
CA ALA A 256 2.91 -6.97 -1.03
C ALA A 256 1.78 -6.60 -0.04
N PRO A 257 1.31 -7.57 0.78
CA PRO A 257 0.12 -7.39 1.61
C PRO A 257 0.26 -6.24 2.60
N ASP A 258 1.45 -6.02 3.15
CA ASP A 258 1.80 -4.90 4.02
C ASP A 258 1.54 -3.53 3.35
N VAL A 259 2.03 -3.32 2.14
CA VAL A 259 1.77 -2.13 1.32
C VAL A 259 0.29 -2.02 1.00
N GLY A 260 -0.32 -3.13 0.54
CA GLY A 260 -1.72 -3.15 0.16
C GLY A 260 -2.64 -2.75 1.31
N TRP A 261 -2.38 -3.24 2.53
CA TRP A 261 -3.16 -2.88 3.72
C TRP A 261 -2.92 -1.43 4.15
N LEU A 262 -1.71 -0.89 3.99
CA LEU A 262 -1.47 0.54 4.22
C LEU A 262 -2.22 1.42 3.21
N VAL A 263 -2.26 1.05 1.94
CA VAL A 263 -3.07 1.74 0.92
C VAL A 263 -4.55 1.74 1.31
N VAL A 264 -5.08 0.57 1.71
CA VAL A 264 -6.47 0.44 2.18
C VAL A 264 -6.71 1.29 3.43
N ALA A 265 -5.76 1.33 4.37
CA ALA A 265 -5.86 2.14 5.58
C ALA A 265 -5.87 3.65 5.28
N VAL A 266 -4.98 4.13 4.41
CA VAL A 266 -4.95 5.52 3.94
C VAL A 266 -6.29 5.89 3.28
N ALA A 267 -6.79 5.04 2.39
CA ALA A 267 -8.07 5.28 1.73
C ALA A 267 -9.25 5.30 2.71
N GLY A 268 -9.30 4.33 3.63
CA GLY A 268 -10.33 4.25 4.66
C GLY A 268 -10.33 5.46 5.59
N LEU A 269 -9.15 5.88 6.07
CA LEU A 269 -9.00 7.09 6.90
C LEU A 269 -9.33 8.37 6.13
N GLY A 270 -8.94 8.47 4.86
CA GLY A 270 -9.30 9.59 3.99
C GLY A 270 -10.82 9.71 3.83
N VAL A 271 -11.51 8.62 3.52
CA VAL A 271 -12.99 8.60 3.41
C VAL A 271 -13.63 8.95 4.75
N LEU A 272 -13.14 8.41 5.86
CA LEU A 272 -13.65 8.73 7.20
C LEU A 272 -13.48 10.23 7.52
N LEU A 273 -12.31 10.80 7.25
CA LEU A 273 -12.05 12.23 7.42
C LEU A 273 -12.96 13.09 6.55
N ALA A 274 -13.20 12.70 5.30
CA ALA A 274 -14.13 13.39 4.42
C ALA A 274 -15.55 13.43 5.04
N VAL A 275 -16.05 12.29 5.51
CA VAL A 275 -17.38 12.21 6.18
C VAL A 275 -17.42 13.09 7.44
N LEU A 276 -16.41 12.98 8.31
CA LEU A 276 -16.33 13.78 9.53
C LEU A 276 -16.29 15.29 9.21
N ARG A 277 -15.55 15.69 8.18
CA ARG A 277 -15.48 17.08 7.73
C ARG A 277 -16.82 17.56 7.20
N ILE A 278 -17.54 16.77 6.40
CA ILE A 278 -18.91 17.11 5.96
C ILE A 278 -19.80 17.37 7.17
N VAL A 279 -19.81 16.47 8.17
CA VAL A 279 -20.64 16.61 9.37
C VAL A 279 -20.29 17.87 10.15
N ILE A 280 -18.99 18.15 10.37
CA ILE A 280 -18.54 19.35 11.10
C ILE A 280 -18.91 20.62 10.34
N THR A 281 -18.66 20.66 9.03
CA THR A 281 -18.98 21.82 8.17
C THR A 281 -20.48 22.09 8.16
N VAL A 282 -21.32 21.06 7.99
CA VAL A 282 -22.78 21.20 8.01
C VAL A 282 -23.26 21.67 9.39
N ARG A 283 -22.82 21.05 10.48
CA ARG A 283 -23.20 21.47 11.84
C ARG A 283 -22.81 22.91 12.14
N THR A 284 -21.60 23.31 11.75
CA THR A 284 -21.09 24.68 11.96
C THR A 284 -21.87 25.68 11.10
N ALA A 285 -22.15 25.36 9.85
CA ALA A 285 -22.95 26.18 8.95
C ALA A 285 -24.39 26.37 9.48
N LEU A 286 -25.02 25.30 9.97
CA LEU A 286 -26.36 25.34 10.57
C LEU A 286 -26.38 26.18 11.85
N ALA A 287 -25.35 26.06 12.71
CA ALA A 287 -25.23 26.88 13.91
C ALA A 287 -25.09 28.36 13.58
N LEU A 288 -24.25 28.72 12.60
CA LEU A 288 -24.08 30.10 12.14
C LEU A 288 -25.39 30.65 11.54
N ARG A 289 -26.12 29.87 10.74
CA ARG A 289 -27.42 30.28 10.17
C ARG A 289 -28.50 30.49 11.22
N ARG A 290 -28.56 29.65 12.27
CA ARG A 290 -29.53 29.80 13.36
C ARG A 290 -29.30 31.10 14.14
N ALA A 291 -28.04 31.47 14.36
CA ALA A 291 -27.69 32.69 15.07
C ALA A 291 -27.92 33.99 14.25
N ASP A 292 -28.10 33.92 12.92
CA ASP A 292 -28.43 35.09 12.08
C ASP A 292 -29.96 35.35 12.01
N ARG A 293 -30.81 34.41 12.46
CA ARG A 293 -32.27 34.60 12.42
C ARG A 293 -32.68 35.78 13.32
N PRO A 294 -33.41 36.78 12.79
CA PRO A 294 -33.91 37.89 13.60
C PRO A 294 -34.83 37.35 14.70
N VAL A 295 -34.65 37.84 15.93
CA VAL A 295 -35.59 37.58 17.02
C VAL A 295 -36.94 38.18 16.61
N PRO A 296 -38.04 37.40 16.62
CA PRO A 296 -39.33 37.93 16.22
C PRO A 296 -39.75 39.05 17.17
N GLU A 297 -40.09 40.21 16.60
CA GLU A 297 -40.40 41.49 17.27
C GLU A 297 -41.58 41.43 18.29
N ARG A 298 -42.26 40.27 18.38
CA ARG A 298 -43.43 40.08 19.26
C ARG A 298 -43.12 40.04 20.75
N GLU A 299 -41.86 39.92 21.17
CA GLU A 299 -41.47 39.98 22.60
C GLU A 299 -41.15 41.39 23.11
N LEU A 300 -41.00 42.40 22.25
CA LEU A 300 -40.66 43.76 22.68
C LEU A 300 -41.87 44.66 23.00
N VAL A 301 -43.09 44.24 22.66
CA VAL A 301 -44.31 45.05 22.84
C VAL A 301 -45.05 44.75 24.15
N ALA A 302 -44.63 43.75 24.93
CA ALA A 302 -45.29 43.34 26.18
C ALA A 302 -44.57 43.81 27.46
N ALA A 303 -43.93 44.98 27.45
CA ALA A 303 -43.56 45.66 28.69
C ALA A 303 -44.76 46.51 29.15
N PRO A 304 -45.48 46.13 30.22
CA PRO A 304 -46.56 46.95 30.75
C PRO A 304 -45.94 48.23 31.32
N THR A 305 -46.45 49.37 30.86
CA THR A 305 -46.26 50.65 31.54
C THR A 305 -46.90 50.58 32.92
N ALA A 306 -46.12 50.15 33.92
CA ALA A 306 -46.46 50.37 35.32
C ALA A 306 -46.22 51.85 35.64
N ARG A 307 -47.28 52.48 36.14
CA ARG A 307 -47.44 53.91 36.47
C ARG A 307 -46.45 54.41 37.50
#